data_AF-Q9NC81-F1
#
_entry.id   AF-Q9NC81-F1
#
_cell.length_a   1.000
_cell.length_b   1.000
_cell.length_c   1.000
_cell.angle_alpha   90.00
_cell.angle_beta   90.00
_cell.angle_gamma   90.00
#
_symmetry.space_group_name_H-M   'P 1'
#
loop_
_entity.id
_entity.type
_entity.pdbx_description
1 polymer ?
#
loop_
_entity_poly.entity_id
_entity_poly.type
_entity_poly.pdbx_seq_one_letter_code
_entity_poly.pdbx_strand_id
1 'polypeptide(L)'
;AMQAMNLGTASIGIKTKDFVILASEKKIISKLQNPSSVKKHFRIYDHITLGFSGISADVKTIVDKSRNFAINHEYLYDENCKVERLLENLADLSLNFDKNEDENKIFSR
;
A
#
# COMPACT_ATOMS: atom_id res chain seq x y z
N ALA A 1 7.60 -6.39 14.21
CA ALA A 1 6.88 -5.62 13.17
C ALA A 1 6.25 -4.33 13.72
N MET A 2 5.33 -4.42 14.69
CA MET A 2 4.54 -3.28 15.18
C MET A 2 5.36 -2.10 15.74
N GLN A 3 6.41 -2.38 16.51
CA GLN A 3 7.32 -1.33 17.01
C GLN A 3 8.07 -0.58 15.90
N ALA A 4 8.41 -1.27 14.80
CA ALA A 4 9.07 -0.63 13.66
C ALA A 4 8.11 0.25 12.85
N MET A 5 6.81 -0.03 12.88
CA MET A 5 5.79 0.85 12.27
C MET A 5 5.67 2.18 13.02
N ASN A 6 5.80 2.18 14.35
CA ASN A 6 5.76 3.40 15.16
C ASN A 6 6.93 4.35 14.90
N LEU A 7 8.02 3.88 14.28
CA LEU A 7 9.14 4.71 13.86
C LEU A 7 8.90 5.38 12.48
N GLY A 8 7.83 4.99 11.79
CA GLY A 8 7.39 5.58 10.54
C GLY A 8 6.74 6.95 10.72
N THR A 9 6.74 7.77 9.67
CA THR A 9 6.00 9.04 9.62
C THR A 9 4.50 8.76 9.63
N ALA A 10 3.72 9.58 10.32
CA ALA A 10 2.27 9.38 10.44
C ALA A 10 1.54 9.47 9.08
N SER A 11 0.51 8.65 8.91
CA SER A 11 -0.45 8.73 7.81
C SER A 11 -1.87 8.58 8.36
N ILE A 12 -2.78 9.41 7.88
CA ILE A 12 -4.16 9.52 8.37
C ILE A 12 -5.10 9.45 7.16
N GLY A 13 -6.16 8.66 7.29
CA GLY A 13 -7.26 8.60 6.33
C GLY A 13 -8.57 9.12 6.94
N ILE A 14 -9.31 9.93 6.20
CA ILE A 14 -10.63 10.42 6.59
C ILE A 14 -11.63 10.03 5.50
N LYS A 15 -12.69 9.32 5.86
CA LYS A 15 -13.79 8.96 4.97
C LYS A 15 -15.00 9.83 5.26
N THR A 16 -15.49 10.54 4.23
CA THR A 16 -16.74 11.29 4.28
C THR A 16 -17.84 10.50 3.56
N LYS A 17 -19.02 11.12 3.36
CA LYS A 17 -20.07 10.54 2.53
C LYS A 17 -19.71 10.56 1.03
N ASP A 18 -18.95 11.56 0.62
CA ASP A 18 -18.74 11.86 -0.81
C ASP A 18 -17.31 11.54 -1.28
N PHE A 19 -16.32 11.57 -0.38
CA PHE A 19 -14.92 11.36 -0.74
C PHE A 19 -14.07 10.81 0.41
N VAL A 20 -12.84 10.43 0.09
CA VAL A 20 -11.82 10.00 1.05
C VAL A 20 -10.60 10.91 0.91
N ILE A 21 -10.03 11.33 2.04
CA ILE A 21 -8.77 12.08 2.11
C ILE A 21 -7.70 11.17 2.72
N LEU A 22 -6.52 11.18 2.11
CA LEU A 22 -5.29 10.64 2.70
C LEU A 22 -4.29 11.77 2.93
N ALA A 23 -3.79 11.88 4.14
CA ALA A 23 -2.77 12.84 4.53
C ALA A 23 -1.61 12.11 5.21
N SER A 24 -0.38 12.37 4.76
CA SER A 24 0.82 11.75 5.31
C SER A 24 1.87 12.80 5.62
N GLU A 25 2.54 12.63 6.75
CA GLU A 25 3.74 13.39 7.07
C GLU A 25 4.87 12.99 6.10
N LYS A 26 5.47 14.01 5.48
CA LYS A 26 6.58 13.85 4.55
C LYS A 26 7.86 14.38 5.19
N LYS A 27 8.60 13.49 5.83
CA LYS A 27 9.87 13.82 6.47
C LYS A 27 11.00 13.89 5.44
N ILE A 28 11.45 15.11 5.14
CA ILE A 28 12.63 15.37 4.31
C ILE A 28 13.85 15.47 5.22
N ILE A 29 14.84 14.60 5.00
CA ILE A 29 15.98 14.44 5.93
C ILE A 29 17.04 15.50 5.67
N SER A 30 17.20 15.94 4.42
CA SER A 30 18.22 16.91 4.01
C SER A 30 17.68 17.84 2.93
N LYS A 31 18.22 19.08 2.89
CA LYS A 31 17.92 20.05 1.82
C LYS A 31 18.34 19.55 0.43
N LEU A 32 19.26 18.58 0.35
CA LEU A 32 19.67 17.96 -0.91
C LEU A 32 18.70 16.89 -1.41
N GLN A 33 17.78 16.42 -0.55
CA GLN A 33 16.82 15.40 -0.94
C GLN A 33 15.71 16.05 -1.76
N ASN A 34 15.54 15.58 -3.00
CA ASN A 34 14.40 15.98 -3.83
C ASN A 34 13.09 15.61 -3.12
N PRO A 35 12.24 16.57 -2.72
CA PRO A 35 11.00 16.25 -2.04
C PRO A 35 10.12 15.31 -2.87
N SER A 36 10.04 15.47 -4.18
CA SER A 36 9.18 14.67 -5.06
C SER A 36 9.55 13.18 -5.09
N SER A 37 10.77 12.79 -4.71
CA SER A 37 11.16 11.37 -4.64
C SER A 37 10.58 10.65 -3.41
N VAL A 38 10.22 11.38 -2.35
CA VAL A 38 9.60 10.82 -1.15
C VAL A 38 8.10 10.69 -1.38
N LYS A 39 7.66 9.52 -1.85
CA LYS A 39 6.24 9.19 -2.06
C LYS A 39 5.64 8.49 -0.84
N LYS A 40 4.42 8.88 -0.49
CA LYS A 40 3.63 8.27 0.60
C LYS A 40 2.29 7.72 0.14
N HIS A 41 1.80 8.20 -1.00
CA HIS A 41 0.57 7.76 -1.62
C HIS A 41 0.88 7.17 -2.99
N PHE A 42 0.22 6.06 -3.33
CA PHE A 42 0.41 5.32 -4.57
C PHE A 42 -0.96 5.03 -5.17
N ARG A 43 -1.17 5.45 -6.42
CA ARG A 43 -2.34 5.02 -7.19
C ARG A 43 -2.21 3.53 -7.49
N ILE A 44 -3.22 2.78 -7.08
CA ILE A 44 -3.34 1.34 -7.31
C ILE A 44 -4.25 1.10 -8.51
N TYR A 45 -5.40 1.77 -8.52
CA TYR A 45 -6.36 1.73 -9.62
C TYR A 45 -7.06 3.09 -9.75
N ASP A 46 -7.94 3.25 -10.73
CA ASP A 46 -8.63 4.52 -11.00
C ASP A 46 -9.38 5.07 -9.78
N HIS A 47 -10.02 4.18 -9.01
CA HIS A 47 -10.76 4.50 -7.78
C HIS A 47 -10.03 4.11 -6.48
N ILE A 48 -8.77 3.63 -6.56
CA ILE A 48 -8.05 3.10 -5.38
C ILE A 48 -6.68 3.76 -5.23
N THR A 49 -6.44 4.37 -4.06
CA THR A 49 -5.15 4.89 -3.65
C THR A 49 -4.72 4.26 -2.33
N LEU A 50 -3.44 3.89 -2.22
CA LEU A 50 -2.83 3.35 -1.03
C LEU A 50 -1.94 4.40 -0.37
N GLY A 51 -2.12 4.62 0.93
CA GLY A 51 -1.22 5.40 1.78
C GLY A 51 -0.37 4.48 2.66
N PHE A 52 0.89 4.85 2.90
CA PHE A 52 1.83 4.00 3.61
C PHE A 52 2.47 4.65 4.85
N SER A 53 2.54 3.89 5.95
CA SER A 53 3.34 4.19 7.14
C SER A 53 4.23 2.98 7.52
N GLY A 54 5.47 3.25 7.92
CA GLY A 54 6.45 2.24 8.34
C GLY A 54 7.70 2.15 7.46
N ILE A 55 8.23 0.92 7.27
CA ILE A 55 9.47 0.63 6.52
C ILE A 55 9.23 0.73 5.01
N SER A 56 9.85 1.72 4.36
CA SER A 56 9.62 2.00 2.93
C SER A 56 10.10 0.90 1.96
N ALA A 57 10.95 -0.03 2.42
CA ALA A 57 11.48 -1.13 1.60
C ALA A 57 10.39 -2.09 1.10
N ASP A 58 9.35 -2.33 1.91
CA ASP A 58 8.28 -3.28 1.59
C ASP A 58 7.18 -2.69 0.69
N VAL A 59 7.15 -1.36 0.58
CA VAL A 59 6.07 -0.63 -0.11
C VAL A 59 5.98 -1.01 -1.57
N LYS A 60 7.12 -1.17 -2.24
CA LYS A 60 7.15 -1.48 -3.67
C LYS A 60 6.43 -2.79 -3.95
N THR A 61 6.77 -3.85 -3.21
CA THR A 61 6.15 -5.16 -3.34
C THR A 61 4.64 -5.09 -3.06
N ILE A 62 4.23 -4.40 -1.99
CA ILE A 62 2.81 -4.21 -1.66
C ILE A 62 2.06 -3.51 -2.80
N VAL A 63 2.61 -2.42 -3.33
CA VAL A 63 1.98 -1.65 -4.41
C VAL A 63 1.87 -2.47 -5.69
N ASP A 64 2.92 -3.19 -6.07
CA ASP A 64 2.94 -3.99 -7.28
C ASP A 64 1.94 -5.17 -7.19
N LYS A 65 1.89 -5.87 -6.06
CA LYS A 65 0.87 -6.91 -5.81
C LYS A 65 -0.54 -6.35 -5.82
N SER A 66 -0.75 -5.19 -5.20
CA SER A 66 -2.07 -4.53 -5.17
C SER A 66 -2.56 -4.18 -6.58
N ARG A 67 -1.66 -3.66 -7.43
CA ARG A 67 -1.97 -3.33 -8.83
C ARG A 67 -2.30 -4.56 -9.65
N ASN A 68 -1.48 -5.60 -9.54
CA ASN A 68 -1.71 -6.85 -10.23
C ASN A 68 -3.04 -7.47 -9.84
N PHE A 69 -3.36 -7.49 -8.54
CA PHE A 69 -4.64 -8.01 -8.07
C PHE A 69 -5.83 -7.20 -8.61
N ALA A 70 -5.78 -5.87 -8.54
CA ALA A 70 -6.87 -5.01 -9.02
C ALA A 70 -7.14 -5.19 -10.53
N ILE A 71 -6.07 -5.20 -11.34
CA ILE A 71 -6.16 -5.39 -12.79
C ILE A 71 -6.68 -6.80 -13.13
N ASN A 72 -6.15 -7.83 -12.47
CA ASN A 72 -6.59 -9.21 -12.71
C ASN A 72 -8.06 -9.41 -12.33
N HIS A 73 -8.52 -8.76 -11.25
CA HIS A 73 -9.92 -8.84 -10.84
C HIS A 73 -10.84 -8.27 -11.91
N GLU A 74 -10.55 -7.08 -12.42
CA GLU A 74 -11.34 -6.50 -13.50
C GLU A 74 -11.28 -7.36 -14.76
N TYR A 75 -10.10 -7.87 -15.13
CA TYR A 75 -9.96 -8.75 -16.29
C TYR A 75 -10.78 -10.05 -16.18
N LEU A 76 -10.81 -10.66 -15.00
CA LEU A 76 -11.48 -11.96 -14.79
C LEU A 76 -12.99 -11.83 -14.57
N TYR A 77 -13.43 -10.76 -13.92
CA TYR A 77 -14.83 -10.60 -13.49
C TYR A 77 -15.57 -9.49 -14.25
N ASP A 78 -14.89 -8.76 -15.14
CA ASP A 78 -15.43 -7.61 -15.88
C ASP A 78 -16.06 -6.55 -14.95
N GLU A 79 -15.50 -6.40 -13.75
CA GLU A 79 -15.96 -5.44 -12.75
C GLU A 79 -14.81 -4.79 -11.96
N ASN A 80 -15.04 -3.54 -11.54
CA ASN A 80 -14.11 -2.80 -10.72
C ASN A 80 -13.85 -3.53 -9.39
N CYS A 81 -12.58 -3.81 -9.09
CA CYS A 81 -12.16 -4.40 -7.83
C CYS A 81 -12.60 -3.55 -6.64
N LYS A 82 -13.32 -4.13 -5.67
CA LYS A 82 -13.70 -3.42 -4.44
C LYS A 82 -12.49 -3.24 -3.51
N VAL A 83 -12.46 -2.14 -2.76
CA VAL A 83 -11.36 -1.83 -1.82
C VAL A 83 -11.25 -2.92 -0.75
N GLU A 84 -12.38 -3.42 -0.27
CA GLU A 84 -12.46 -4.49 0.72
C GLU A 84 -11.83 -5.79 0.18
N ARG A 85 -12.15 -6.15 -1.06
CA ARG A 85 -11.65 -7.38 -1.69
C ARG A 85 -10.12 -7.34 -1.88
N LEU A 86 -9.60 -6.18 -2.29
CA LEU A 86 -8.16 -5.94 -2.38
C LEU A 86 -7.50 -6.05 -0.99
N LEU A 87 -8.12 -5.47 0.04
CA LEU A 87 -7.60 -5.50 1.40
C LEU A 87 -7.54 -6.93 1.96
N GLU A 88 -8.58 -7.74 1.73
CA GLU A 88 -8.60 -9.16 2.10
C GLU A 88 -7.43 -9.91 1.46
N ASN A 89 -7.19 -9.72 0.16
CA ASN A 89 -6.07 -10.36 -0.52
C ASN A 89 -4.71 -9.95 0.09
N LEU A 90 -4.52 -8.66 0.37
CA LEU A 90 -3.28 -8.18 1.00
C LEU A 90 -3.11 -8.71 2.44
N ALA A 91 -4.20 -8.85 3.19
CA ALA A 91 -4.18 -9.44 4.53
C ALA A 91 -3.81 -10.92 4.47
N ASP A 92 -4.37 -11.68 3.52
CA ASP A 92 -4.03 -13.08 3.29
C ASP A 92 -2.55 -13.25 2.93
N LEU A 93 -2.03 -12.41 2.03
CA LEU A 93 -0.61 -12.39 1.68
C LEU A 93 0.28 -12.01 2.88
N SER A 94 -0.20 -11.13 3.76
CA SER A 94 0.51 -10.75 4.99
C SER A 94 0.55 -11.88 6.02
N LEU A 95 -0.48 -12.73 6.10
CA LEU A 95 -0.51 -13.87 7.00
C LEU A 95 0.35 -15.03 6.49
N ASN A 96 0.46 -15.20 5.17
CA ASN A 96 1.23 -16.27 4.54
C ASN A 96 2.75 -16.00 4.46
N PHE A 97 3.28 -15.10 5.28
CA PHE A 97 4.70 -14.70 5.29
C PHE A 97 5.69 -15.87 5.52
N ASP A 98 5.25 -16.94 6.19
CA ASP A 98 6.11 -18.09 6.56
C ASP A 98 6.18 -19.19 5.47
N LYS A 99 5.42 -19.07 4.37
CA LYS A 99 5.41 -20.10 3.31
C LYS A 99 6.49 -19.80 2.27
N ASN A 100 7.33 -20.79 1.97
CA ASN A 100 8.52 -20.72 1.10
C ASN A 100 8.25 -20.43 -0.40
N GLU A 101 7.08 -19.93 -0.76
CA GLU A 101 6.75 -19.55 -2.13
C GLU A 101 6.97 -18.04 -2.30
N ASP A 102 7.97 -17.67 -3.10
CA ASP A 102 8.36 -16.26 -3.29
C ASP A 102 7.20 -15.39 -3.83
N GLU A 103 6.24 -15.99 -4.54
CA GLU A 103 5.04 -15.30 -5.04
C GLU A 103 4.11 -14.81 -3.92
N ASN A 104 4.12 -15.48 -2.76
CA ASN A 104 3.24 -15.18 -1.64
C ASN A 104 3.85 -14.18 -0.64
N LYS A 105 5.15 -13.88 -0.72
CA LYS A 105 5.83 -12.93 0.19
C LYS A 105 5.45 -11.48 -0.06
N ILE A 106 4.70 -10.87 0.86
CA ILE A 106 4.32 -9.45 0.75
C ILE A 106 5.40 -8.51 1.30
N PHE A 107 6.19 -8.98 2.27
CA PHE A 107 7.30 -8.24 2.86
C PHE A 107 8.61 -8.78 2.31
N SER A 108 9.61 -7.91 2.15
CA SER A 108 10.92 -8.22 1.57
C SER A 108 11.87 -8.98 2.51
N ARG A 109 11.42 -9.30 3.72
CA ARG A 109 12.21 -9.92 4.79
C ARG A 109 11.81 -11.36 5.03
#